data_AF-A0A517ZJ23-F1
#
_entry.id   AF-A0A517ZJ23-F1
#
_cell.length_a   1.000
_cell.length_b   1.000
_cell.length_c   1.000
_cell.angle_alpha   90.00
_cell.angle_beta   90.00
_cell.angle_gamma   90.00
#
_symmetry.space_group_name_H-M   'P 1'
#
loop_
_entity.id
_entity.type
_entity.pdbx_description
1 polymer ?
#
loop_
_entity_poly.entity_id
_entity_poly.type
_entity_poly.pdbx_seq_one_letter_code
_entity_poly.pdbx_strand_id
1 'polypeptide(L)'
;MLEIPDTLNVPAYHTEVAAYLQNEQAELWQWFAANCLGKDHIDAVRLELLKSAYRVDDQTTPRLQDLAHEAAQQLGLDVPITLYHAQRSVNGLNAHLTFLPGEVHIVLHGSIAEVLDDVELRALFGHELSHYIFWTGWDGKFFVADEILAALTNDGPQGSPQSESHRLFRLYAEIFCDRGARIACGELLPTISTLVKTETSVREVNAESYLKQAEEIAGSESSKTAERTHPECYIRTRALQLWDEQSTGVEKEIRRMIEGPLALNELDLLAQSRIDRFTRRLVDAFLSSAWLQTDKLLGHARLFFDGYEPPVESQIDEQLSADLQTHDAPLRDYYCYVLLDFVTTDRELDEAPLAAALRLTERLQMDSRFGEIVHKELGIGKKQLAKLRRDAKTIVDQAAQESEAS
;
A
#
# COMPACT_ATOMS: atom_id res chain seq x y z
N MET A 1 17.41 -12.40 20.53
CA MET A 1 17.22 -11.66 19.26
C MET A 1 16.94 -12.73 18.22
N LEU A 2 15.81 -12.63 17.50
CA LEU A 2 15.43 -13.64 16.51
C LEU A 2 16.48 -13.66 15.38
N GLU A 3 17.01 -14.84 15.07
CA GLU A 3 17.87 -15.04 13.90
C GLU A 3 16.98 -15.28 12.68
N ILE A 4 16.48 -14.20 12.08
CA ILE A 4 15.63 -14.27 10.89
C ILE A 4 16.50 -14.65 9.68
N PRO A 5 16.10 -15.62 8.84
CA PRO A 5 16.85 -15.95 7.64
C PRO A 5 17.08 -14.73 6.74
N ASP A 6 18.31 -14.54 6.24
CA ASP A 6 18.65 -13.45 5.29
C ASP A 6 17.78 -13.49 4.01
N THR A 7 17.22 -14.66 3.72
CA THR A 7 16.31 -14.90 2.60
C THR A 7 14.86 -14.53 2.89
N LEU A 8 14.49 -14.10 4.11
CA LEU A 8 13.15 -13.67 4.50
C LEU A 8 13.14 -12.15 4.78
N ASN A 9 13.21 -11.38 3.71
CA ASN A 9 13.20 -9.91 3.78
C ASN A 9 11.78 -9.35 3.79
N VAL A 10 11.58 -8.28 4.54
CA VAL A 10 10.29 -7.57 4.64
C VAL A 10 10.08 -6.67 3.43
N PRO A 11 8.87 -6.65 2.84
CA PRO A 11 8.53 -5.70 1.78
C PRO A 11 8.79 -4.25 2.18
N ALA A 12 9.28 -3.44 1.24
CA ALA A 12 9.59 -2.03 1.50
C ALA A 12 8.39 -1.26 2.07
N TYR A 13 7.18 -1.60 1.62
CA TYR A 13 5.93 -0.98 2.04
C TYR A 13 5.75 -0.96 3.57
N HIS A 14 5.99 -2.07 4.27
CA HIS A 14 5.84 -2.10 5.73
C HIS A 14 6.82 -1.16 6.43
N THR A 15 8.06 -1.07 5.93
CA THR A 15 9.06 -0.17 6.50
C THR A 15 8.72 1.29 6.22
N GLU A 16 8.21 1.61 5.02
CA GLU A 16 7.73 2.93 4.66
C GLU A 16 6.54 3.36 5.53
N VAL A 17 5.55 2.49 5.76
CA VAL A 17 4.39 2.77 6.63
C VAL A 17 4.80 2.93 8.09
N ALA A 18 5.64 2.03 8.62
CA ALA A 18 6.13 2.16 10.00
C ALA A 18 6.90 3.48 10.19
N ALA A 19 7.75 3.86 9.25
CA ALA A 19 8.46 5.13 9.29
C ALA A 19 7.51 6.33 9.21
N TYR A 20 6.48 6.27 8.36
CA TYR A 20 5.44 7.30 8.28
C TYR A 20 4.75 7.49 9.64
N LEU A 21 4.29 6.40 10.27
CA LEU A 21 3.60 6.47 11.57
C LEU A 21 4.53 6.97 12.69
N GLN A 22 5.81 6.59 12.68
CA GLN A 22 6.79 7.07 13.66
C GLN A 22 7.05 8.57 13.54
N ASN A 23 7.04 9.11 12.32
CA ASN A 23 7.34 10.51 12.06
C ASN A 23 6.09 11.40 12.21
N GLU A 24 5.01 11.03 11.53
CA GLU A 24 3.80 11.85 11.42
C GLU A 24 2.81 11.61 12.58
N GLN A 25 2.94 10.47 13.28
CA GLN A 25 2.04 10.06 14.37
C GLN A 25 2.83 9.66 15.64
N ALA A 26 3.91 10.37 15.94
CA ALA A 26 4.89 9.99 16.97
C ALA A 26 4.27 9.77 18.37
N GLU A 27 3.33 10.62 18.80
CA GLU A 27 2.67 10.46 20.10
C GLU A 27 1.79 9.20 20.15
N LEU A 28 1.05 8.94 19.07
CA LEU A 28 0.22 7.74 18.93
C LEU A 28 1.10 6.48 18.92
N TRP A 29 2.20 6.52 18.16
CA TRP A 29 3.18 5.44 18.11
C TRP A 29 3.73 5.09 19.50
N GLN A 30 4.18 6.10 20.26
CA GLN A 30 4.72 5.89 21.61
C GLN A 30 3.67 5.28 22.55
N TRP A 31 2.42 5.71 22.43
CA TRP A 31 1.33 5.14 23.22
C TRP A 31 1.09 3.66 22.88
N PHE A 32 0.95 3.30 21.61
CA PHE A 32 0.72 1.89 21.21
C PHE A 32 1.91 1.01 21.58
N ALA A 33 3.14 1.45 21.29
CA ALA A 33 4.36 0.71 21.63
C ALA A 33 4.48 0.40 23.14
N ALA A 34 3.92 1.24 24.01
CA ALA A 34 3.93 1.03 25.45
C ALA A 34 2.74 0.20 25.99
N ASN A 35 1.61 0.11 25.25
CA ASN A 35 0.33 -0.35 25.80
C ASN A 35 -0.31 -1.57 25.10
N CYS A 36 0.13 -1.97 23.90
CA CYS A 36 -0.57 -3.03 23.12
C CYS A 36 -0.55 -4.44 23.73
N LEU A 37 0.30 -4.72 24.72
CA LEU A 37 0.54 -6.08 25.23
C LEU A 37 0.37 -6.17 26.76
N GLY A 38 -0.76 -5.71 27.26
CA GLY A 38 -1.13 -5.86 28.67
C GLY A 38 -1.37 -7.32 29.07
N LYS A 39 -0.94 -7.71 30.27
CA LYS A 39 -1.10 -9.08 30.81
C LYS A 39 -2.55 -9.57 30.77
N ASP A 40 -3.51 -8.72 31.12
CA ASP A 40 -4.93 -9.08 31.14
C ASP A 40 -5.48 -9.40 29.73
N HIS A 41 -4.95 -8.75 28.69
CA HIS A 41 -5.30 -9.03 27.30
C HIS A 41 -4.79 -10.42 26.87
N ILE A 42 -3.53 -10.73 27.19
CA ILE A 42 -2.91 -12.05 26.91
C ILE A 42 -3.71 -13.18 27.54
N ASP A 43 -4.07 -13.04 28.83
CA ASP A 43 -4.82 -14.07 29.54
C ASP A 43 -6.26 -14.22 28.98
N ALA A 44 -6.88 -13.12 28.53
CA ALA A 44 -8.18 -13.17 27.86
C ALA A 44 -8.13 -13.90 26.52
N VAL A 45 -7.12 -13.64 25.68
CA VAL A 45 -6.92 -14.32 24.39
C VAL A 45 -6.70 -15.83 24.59
N ARG A 46 -5.85 -16.23 25.54
CA ARG A 46 -5.64 -17.65 25.87
C ARG A 46 -6.93 -18.35 26.30
N LEU A 47 -7.70 -17.68 27.17
CA LEU A 47 -8.98 -18.22 27.63
C LEU A 47 -9.97 -18.37 26.46
N GLU A 48 -9.99 -17.43 25.52
CA GLU A 48 -10.86 -17.50 24.35
C GLU A 48 -10.47 -18.63 23.39
N LEU A 49 -9.18 -18.88 23.17
CA LEU A 49 -8.71 -20.06 22.42
C LEU A 49 -9.20 -21.36 23.05
N LEU A 50 -9.11 -21.48 24.38
CA LEU A 50 -9.58 -22.67 25.10
C LEU A 50 -11.11 -22.85 25.06
N LYS A 51 -11.87 -21.76 24.91
CA LYS A 51 -13.33 -21.80 24.76
C LYS A 51 -13.77 -22.17 23.36
N SER A 52 -13.06 -21.67 22.34
CA SER A 52 -13.47 -21.73 20.93
C SER A 52 -12.84 -22.87 20.13
N ALA A 53 -11.75 -23.48 20.64
CA ALA A 53 -11.00 -24.52 19.94
C ALA A 53 -10.63 -25.70 20.85
N TYR A 54 -10.44 -26.86 20.23
CA TYR A 54 -9.85 -28.05 20.86
C TYR A 54 -8.32 -27.93 20.77
N ARG A 55 -7.63 -27.97 21.91
CA ARG A 55 -6.16 -28.05 21.91
C ARG A 55 -5.74 -29.44 21.45
N VAL A 56 -4.93 -29.51 20.40
CA VAL A 56 -4.39 -30.77 19.87
C VAL A 56 -3.45 -31.37 20.92
N ASP A 57 -3.63 -32.66 21.22
CA ASP A 57 -2.77 -33.39 22.15
C ASP A 57 -1.60 -34.01 21.38
N ASP A 58 -0.39 -33.58 21.72
CA ASP A 58 0.88 -34.00 21.15
C ASP A 58 1.06 -35.53 21.15
N GLN A 59 0.51 -36.22 22.16
CA GLN A 59 0.60 -37.68 22.24
C GLN A 59 -0.28 -38.38 21.21
N THR A 60 -1.39 -37.75 20.83
CA THR A 60 -2.38 -38.33 19.93
C THR A 60 -2.13 -37.98 18.47
N THR A 61 -1.53 -36.82 18.21
CA THR A 61 -1.28 -36.32 16.84
C THR A 61 0.15 -35.81 16.67
N PRO A 62 1.18 -36.68 16.88
CA PRO A 62 2.59 -36.27 16.83
C PRO A 62 2.98 -35.71 15.45
N ARG A 63 2.41 -36.24 14.36
CA ARG A 63 2.64 -35.78 12.98
C ARG A 63 2.51 -34.27 12.84
N LEU A 64 1.44 -33.66 13.36
CA LEU A 64 1.22 -32.22 13.19
C LEU A 64 2.24 -31.40 13.98
N GLN A 65 2.59 -31.86 15.18
CA GLN A 65 3.58 -31.20 16.01
C GLN A 65 4.97 -31.29 15.37
N ASP A 66 5.37 -32.47 14.91
CA ASP A 66 6.67 -32.67 14.25
C ASP A 66 6.81 -31.75 13.03
N LEU A 67 5.79 -31.69 12.16
CA LEU A 67 5.81 -30.82 10.97
C LEU A 67 5.83 -29.32 11.32
N ALA A 68 5.13 -28.89 12.38
CA ALA A 68 5.17 -27.50 12.84
C ALA A 68 6.55 -27.13 13.40
N HIS A 69 7.20 -28.04 14.15
CA HIS A 69 8.56 -27.83 14.65
C HIS A 69 9.60 -27.86 13.53
N GLU A 70 9.45 -28.73 12.53
CA GLU A 70 10.29 -28.75 11.33
C GLU A 70 10.20 -27.40 10.59
N ALA A 71 8.99 -26.88 10.37
CA ALA A 71 8.79 -25.57 9.74
C ALA A 71 9.42 -24.44 10.56
N ALA A 72 9.24 -24.45 11.88
CA ALA A 72 9.87 -23.48 12.79
C ALA A 72 11.40 -23.52 12.73
N GLN A 73 11.98 -24.72 12.68
CA GLN A 73 13.42 -24.90 12.55
C GLN A 73 13.95 -24.32 11.24
N GLN A 74 13.27 -24.54 10.11
CA GLN A 74 13.67 -23.95 8.82
C GLN A 74 13.61 -22.42 8.81
N LEU A 75 12.74 -21.84 9.64
CA LEU A 75 12.60 -20.38 9.81
C LEU A 75 13.48 -19.81 10.93
N GLY A 76 14.31 -20.61 11.58
CA GLY A 76 15.17 -20.16 12.67
C GLY A 76 14.43 -19.81 13.97
N LEU A 77 13.25 -20.38 14.18
CA LEU A 77 12.43 -20.15 15.37
C LEU A 77 12.64 -21.23 16.44
N ASP A 78 12.89 -20.77 17.66
CA ASP A 78 12.91 -21.58 18.88
C ASP A 78 11.89 -20.99 19.87
N VAL A 79 10.61 -21.30 19.63
CA VAL A 79 9.47 -20.80 20.42
C VAL A 79 8.46 -21.93 20.66
N PRO A 80 7.78 -21.97 21.83
CA PRO A 80 6.74 -22.96 22.08
C PRO A 80 5.59 -22.84 21.09
N ILE A 81 5.20 -23.95 20.47
CA ILE A 81 4.07 -24.02 19.52
C ILE A 81 2.94 -24.83 20.15
N THR A 82 1.74 -24.26 20.18
CA THR A 82 0.51 -24.97 20.55
C THR A 82 -0.45 -24.98 19.38
N LEU A 83 -0.86 -26.18 18.96
CA LEU A 83 -1.83 -26.37 17.89
C LEU A 83 -3.24 -26.52 18.45
N TYR A 84 -4.20 -25.94 17.75
CA TYR A 84 -5.62 -26.02 18.07
C TYR A 84 -6.40 -26.43 16.83
N HIS A 85 -7.57 -27.02 17.05
CA HIS A 85 -8.57 -27.31 16.03
C HIS A 85 -9.86 -26.55 16.37
N ALA A 86 -10.32 -25.67 15.50
CA ALA A 86 -11.52 -24.88 15.75
C ALA A 86 -12.76 -25.78 15.93
N GLN A 87 -13.59 -25.50 16.95
CA GLN A 87 -14.80 -26.30 17.20
C GLN A 87 -15.91 -26.04 16.17
N ARG A 88 -15.88 -24.87 15.53
CA ARG A 88 -16.82 -24.46 14.48
C ARG A 88 -16.01 -23.87 13.33
N SER A 89 -15.83 -24.63 12.25
CA SER A 89 -15.42 -24.05 10.97
C SER A 89 -16.68 -23.64 10.21
N VAL A 90 -16.92 -22.33 10.11
CA VAL A 90 -17.96 -21.78 9.22
C VAL A 90 -17.43 -21.69 7.78
N ASN A 91 -16.11 -21.68 7.60
CA ASN A 91 -15.43 -21.33 6.36
C ASN A 91 -14.32 -22.35 6.04
N GLY A 92 -14.61 -23.29 5.14
CA GLY A 92 -13.62 -24.03 4.34
C GLY A 92 -12.42 -24.65 5.08
N LEU A 93 -11.34 -24.85 4.31
CA LEU A 93 -10.01 -25.21 4.80
C LEU A 93 -9.28 -23.91 5.15
N ASN A 94 -8.81 -23.76 6.39
CA ASN A 94 -8.06 -22.57 6.78
C ASN A 94 -7.12 -22.85 7.97
N ALA A 95 -6.17 -21.96 8.20
CA ALA A 95 -5.44 -21.85 9.46
C ALA A 95 -5.31 -20.36 9.82
N HIS A 96 -5.02 -20.07 11.09
CA HIS A 96 -4.52 -18.75 11.45
C HIS A 96 -3.66 -18.82 12.71
N LEU A 97 -2.69 -17.91 12.77
CA LEU A 97 -1.96 -17.58 13.97
C LEU A 97 -2.79 -16.67 14.88
N THR A 98 -2.86 -17.03 16.16
CA THR A 98 -3.23 -16.10 17.23
C THR A 98 -1.95 -15.57 17.88
N PHE A 99 -1.69 -14.28 17.73
CA PHE A 99 -0.46 -13.67 18.23
C PHE A 99 -0.46 -13.54 19.75
N LEU A 100 0.55 -14.11 20.39
CA LEU A 100 0.87 -13.92 21.80
C LEU A 100 2.40 -13.79 21.96
N PRO A 101 2.92 -12.81 22.73
CA PRO A 101 4.36 -12.65 22.86
C PRO A 101 5.03 -13.88 23.49
N GLY A 102 6.04 -14.44 22.80
CA GLY A 102 6.86 -15.53 23.29
C GLY A 102 6.26 -16.93 23.13
N GLU A 103 5.09 -17.07 22.52
CA GLU A 103 4.43 -18.36 22.26
C GLU A 103 3.62 -18.31 20.96
N VAL A 104 3.60 -19.41 20.22
CA VAL A 104 2.89 -19.54 18.94
C VAL A 104 1.63 -20.37 19.15
N HIS A 105 0.48 -19.83 18.72
CA HIS A 105 -0.81 -20.51 18.79
C HIS A 105 -1.42 -20.58 17.40
N ILE A 106 -1.43 -21.77 16.78
CA ILE A 106 -1.98 -21.96 15.43
C ILE A 106 -3.30 -22.70 15.53
N VAL A 107 -4.35 -22.15 14.92
CA VAL A 107 -5.69 -22.73 14.91
C VAL A 107 -6.01 -23.25 13.52
N LEU A 108 -6.19 -24.56 13.39
CA LEU A 108 -6.60 -25.25 12.17
C LEU A 108 -8.13 -25.27 12.03
N HIS A 109 -8.63 -25.08 10.82
CA HIS A 109 -10.06 -25.05 10.49
C HIS A 109 -10.42 -26.10 9.44
N GLY A 110 -11.60 -26.69 9.60
CA GLY A 110 -12.12 -27.69 8.68
C GLY A 110 -11.23 -28.93 8.61
N SER A 111 -11.19 -29.58 7.45
CA SER A 111 -10.38 -30.79 7.24
C SER A 111 -8.97 -30.50 6.72
N ILE A 112 -8.40 -29.31 7.00
CA ILE A 112 -7.13 -28.87 6.38
C ILE A 112 -5.97 -29.85 6.66
N ALA A 113 -5.90 -30.39 7.89
CA ALA A 113 -4.89 -31.39 8.29
C ALA A 113 -5.00 -32.74 7.57
N GLU A 114 -6.17 -33.04 7.00
CA GLU A 114 -6.44 -34.27 6.26
C GLU A 114 -6.27 -34.09 4.75
N VAL A 115 -6.49 -32.86 4.25
CA VAL A 115 -6.42 -32.53 2.82
C VAL A 115 -4.98 -32.27 2.37
N LEU A 116 -4.18 -31.67 3.24
CA LEU A 116 -2.79 -31.33 2.95
C LEU A 116 -1.85 -32.50 3.26
N ASP A 117 -0.89 -32.73 2.36
CA ASP A 117 0.22 -33.65 2.61
C ASP A 117 1.26 -33.05 3.56
N ASP A 118 2.33 -33.79 3.87
CA ASP A 118 3.35 -33.36 4.84
C ASP A 118 4.16 -32.15 4.36
N VAL A 119 4.42 -32.02 3.05
CA VAL A 119 5.13 -30.86 2.49
C VAL A 119 4.23 -29.63 2.51
N GLU A 120 2.96 -29.83 2.15
CA GLU A 120 1.94 -28.78 2.17
C GLU A 120 1.62 -28.30 3.59
N LEU A 121 1.57 -29.21 4.57
CA LEU A 121 1.42 -28.83 5.99
C LEU A 121 2.61 -28.04 6.50
N ARG A 122 3.84 -28.39 6.10
CA ARG A 122 5.02 -27.55 6.42
C ARG A 122 4.95 -26.18 5.78
N ALA A 123 4.44 -26.08 4.55
CA ALA A 123 4.21 -24.78 3.91
C ALA A 123 3.16 -23.96 4.69
N LEU A 124 2.03 -24.58 5.06
CA LEU A 124 0.98 -23.95 5.87
C LEU A 124 1.54 -23.46 7.21
N PHE A 125 2.25 -24.31 7.96
CA PHE A 125 2.84 -23.89 9.24
C PHE A 125 3.91 -22.81 9.03
N GLY A 126 4.71 -22.92 7.98
CA GLY A 126 5.68 -21.88 7.61
C GLY A 126 5.03 -20.52 7.35
N HIS A 127 3.87 -20.50 6.69
CA HIS A 127 3.07 -19.30 6.50
C HIS A 127 2.66 -18.68 7.85
N GLU A 128 2.01 -19.46 8.72
CA GLU A 128 1.52 -18.98 10.01
C GLU A 128 2.66 -18.55 10.95
N LEU A 129 3.76 -19.30 10.98
CA LEU A 129 4.96 -18.95 11.75
C LEU A 129 5.61 -17.66 11.23
N SER A 130 5.45 -17.35 9.95
CA SER A 130 5.96 -16.11 9.39
C SER A 130 5.17 -14.89 9.83
N HIS A 131 3.87 -15.00 10.11
CA HIS A 131 3.13 -13.94 10.79
C HIS A 131 3.73 -13.66 12.18
N TYR A 132 4.11 -14.72 12.91
CA TYR A 132 4.77 -14.55 14.21
C TYR A 132 6.11 -13.82 14.07
N ILE A 133 6.94 -14.20 13.08
CA ILE A 133 8.20 -13.50 12.76
C ILE A 133 7.94 -12.04 12.41
N PHE A 134 6.93 -11.77 11.58
CA PHE A 134 6.58 -10.42 11.14
C PHE A 134 6.23 -9.51 12.32
N TRP A 135 5.45 -10.01 13.28
CA TRP A 135 5.01 -9.24 14.44
C TRP A 135 6.04 -9.16 15.58
N THR A 136 6.92 -10.16 15.74
CA THR A 136 7.95 -10.16 16.79
C THR A 136 9.30 -9.61 16.33
N GLY A 137 9.60 -9.70 15.03
CA GLY A 137 10.82 -9.19 14.43
C GLY A 137 10.88 -7.67 14.43
N TRP A 138 12.06 -7.11 14.09
CA TRP A 138 12.29 -5.67 13.98
C TRP A 138 11.78 -4.87 15.21
N ASP A 139 12.04 -5.40 16.40
CA ASP A 139 11.61 -4.85 17.69
C ASP A 139 10.10 -4.64 17.81
N GLY A 140 9.31 -5.47 17.13
CA GLY A 140 7.84 -5.44 17.16
C GLY A 140 7.21 -4.24 16.45
N LYS A 141 7.99 -3.46 15.69
CA LYS A 141 7.51 -2.22 15.07
C LYS A 141 6.33 -2.46 14.11
N PHE A 142 6.28 -3.60 13.44
CA PHE A 142 5.20 -3.91 12.50
C PHE A 142 3.91 -4.32 13.21
N PHE A 143 4.00 -4.95 14.38
CA PHE A 143 2.83 -5.17 15.23
C PHE A 143 2.25 -3.85 15.72
N VAL A 144 3.11 -2.92 16.17
CA VAL A 144 2.68 -1.56 16.57
C VAL A 144 1.99 -0.82 15.42
N ALA A 145 2.58 -0.89 14.21
CA ALA A 145 1.98 -0.27 13.03
C ALA A 145 0.60 -0.86 12.69
N ASP A 146 0.44 -2.18 12.73
CA ASP A 146 -0.82 -2.87 12.48
C ASP A 146 -1.91 -2.45 13.47
N GLU A 147 -1.59 -2.41 14.77
CA GLU A 147 -2.52 -2.00 15.83
C GLU A 147 -2.97 -0.53 15.69
N ILE A 148 -2.06 0.37 15.31
CA ILE A 148 -2.39 1.78 15.04
C ILE A 148 -3.35 1.87 13.85
N LEU A 149 -3.03 1.19 12.75
CA LEU A 149 -3.86 1.19 11.54
C LEU A 149 -5.24 0.57 11.79
N ALA A 150 -5.30 -0.51 12.57
CA ALA A 150 -6.54 -1.14 12.99
C ALA A 150 -7.42 -0.20 13.83
N ALA A 151 -6.84 0.48 14.82
CA ALA A 151 -7.55 1.46 15.65
C ALA A 151 -8.10 2.63 14.81
N LEU A 152 -7.26 3.21 13.94
CA LEU A 152 -7.67 4.31 13.05
C LEU A 152 -8.76 3.88 12.05
N THR A 153 -8.75 2.62 11.62
CA THR A 153 -9.77 2.08 10.70
C THR A 153 -11.11 1.86 11.40
N ASN A 154 -11.11 1.39 12.65
CA ASN A 154 -12.33 1.12 13.40
C ASN A 154 -13.13 2.39 13.72
N ASP A 155 -12.45 3.51 13.89
CA ASP A 155 -13.07 4.81 14.19
C ASP A 155 -13.34 5.66 12.93
N GLY A 156 -12.79 5.27 11.77
CA GLY A 156 -12.80 6.06 10.54
C GLY A 156 -13.90 5.69 9.53
N PRO A 157 -14.19 6.58 8.55
CA PRO A 157 -15.05 6.23 7.42
C PRO A 157 -14.39 5.15 6.55
N GLN A 158 -15.22 4.28 5.99
CA GLN A 158 -14.80 3.27 5.00
C GLN A 158 -14.22 3.95 3.76
N GLY A 159 -13.09 3.44 3.25
CA GLY A 159 -12.38 4.04 2.11
C GLY A 159 -11.52 5.26 2.48
N SER A 160 -11.27 5.49 3.77
CA SER A 160 -10.27 6.47 4.22
C SER A 160 -8.84 5.99 3.91
N PRO A 161 -7.87 6.91 3.83
CA PRO A 161 -6.46 6.53 3.64
C PRO A 161 -5.91 5.59 4.70
N GLN A 162 -6.40 5.70 5.94
CA GLN A 162 -6.05 4.80 7.03
C GLN A 162 -6.57 3.38 6.76
N SER A 163 -7.84 3.26 6.31
CA SER A 163 -8.42 1.96 5.97
C SER A 163 -7.71 1.29 4.78
N GLU A 164 -7.32 2.07 3.77
CA GLU A 164 -6.58 1.55 2.62
C GLU A 164 -5.13 1.18 3.01
N SER A 165 -4.49 1.97 3.86
CA SER A 165 -3.17 1.63 4.42
C SER A 165 -3.22 0.34 5.21
N HIS A 166 -4.23 0.14 6.04
CA HIS A 166 -4.41 -1.10 6.79
C HIS A 166 -4.64 -2.29 5.85
N ARG A 167 -5.47 -2.12 4.81
CA ARG A 167 -5.68 -3.13 3.77
C ARG A 167 -4.35 -3.53 3.13
N LEU A 168 -3.62 -2.57 2.56
CA LEU A 168 -2.34 -2.82 1.88
C LEU A 168 -1.30 -3.43 2.84
N PHE A 169 -1.22 -2.94 4.09
CA PHE A 169 -0.29 -3.46 5.10
C PHE A 169 -0.51 -4.95 5.34
N ARG A 170 -1.77 -5.38 5.45
CA ARG A 170 -2.14 -6.80 5.59
C ARG A 170 -1.86 -7.60 4.33
N LEU A 171 -2.19 -7.07 3.14
CA LEU A 171 -1.90 -7.75 1.87
C LEU A 171 -0.40 -7.99 1.69
N TYR A 172 0.45 -7.02 2.03
CA TYR A 172 1.90 -7.22 2.01
C TYR A 172 2.37 -8.21 3.07
N ALA A 173 1.70 -8.31 4.23
CA ALA A 173 2.04 -9.30 5.25
C ALA A 173 1.79 -10.73 4.76
N GLU A 174 0.70 -10.96 4.01
CA GLU A 174 0.43 -12.25 3.35
C GLU A 174 1.54 -12.62 2.35
N ILE A 175 1.96 -11.64 1.54
CA ILE A 175 3.04 -11.79 0.57
C ILE A 175 4.36 -12.16 1.27
N PHE A 176 4.68 -11.52 2.40
CA PHE A 176 5.80 -11.89 3.26
C PHE A 176 5.66 -13.33 3.80
N CYS A 177 4.48 -13.72 4.27
CA CYS A 177 4.24 -15.04 4.87
C CYS A 177 4.28 -16.17 3.83
N ASP A 178 3.86 -15.93 2.59
CA ASP A 178 4.03 -16.87 1.48
C ASP A 178 5.49 -17.20 1.22
N ARG A 179 6.36 -16.19 1.27
CA ARG A 179 7.81 -16.39 1.15
C ARG A 179 8.34 -17.27 2.28
N GLY A 180 7.84 -17.07 3.50
CA GLY A 180 8.17 -17.93 4.63
C GLY A 180 7.67 -19.37 4.48
N ALA A 181 6.47 -19.56 3.92
CA ALA A 181 5.94 -20.89 3.57
C ALA A 181 6.89 -21.63 2.61
N ARG A 182 7.35 -20.94 1.56
CA ARG A 182 8.30 -21.46 0.57
C ARG A 182 9.64 -21.85 1.17
N ILE A 183 10.14 -21.08 2.14
CA ILE A 183 11.37 -21.37 2.87
C ILE A 183 11.18 -22.60 3.76
N ALA A 184 10.08 -22.63 4.53
CA ALA A 184 9.81 -23.68 5.50
C ALA A 184 9.62 -25.06 4.87
N CYS A 185 8.96 -25.15 3.71
CA CYS A 185 8.76 -26.43 3.01
C CYS A 185 9.87 -26.75 2.00
N GLY A 186 10.68 -25.77 1.61
CA GLY A 186 11.78 -25.97 0.67
C GLY A 186 11.37 -26.11 -0.81
N GLU A 187 10.08 -26.06 -1.16
CA GLU A 187 9.60 -26.29 -2.54
C GLU A 187 8.51 -25.31 -3.02
N LEU A 188 8.64 -24.80 -4.27
CA LEU A 188 7.69 -23.83 -4.85
C LEU A 188 6.32 -24.44 -5.14
N LEU A 189 6.28 -25.56 -5.85
CA LEU A 189 5.02 -26.15 -6.31
C LEU A 189 4.13 -26.63 -5.15
N PRO A 190 4.64 -27.28 -4.08
CA PRO A 190 3.84 -27.58 -2.89
C PRO A 190 3.34 -26.33 -2.16
N THR A 191 4.11 -25.24 -2.14
CA THR A 191 3.64 -23.95 -1.57
C THR A 191 2.43 -23.42 -2.35
N ILE A 192 2.52 -23.40 -3.69
CA ILE A 192 1.41 -22.98 -4.56
C ILE A 192 0.21 -23.94 -4.41
N SER A 193 0.45 -25.24 -4.35
CA SER A 193 -0.59 -26.25 -4.12
C SER A 193 -1.33 -25.98 -2.81
N THR A 194 -0.59 -25.75 -1.72
CA THR A 194 -1.15 -25.41 -0.40
C THR A 194 -2.06 -24.19 -0.46
N LEU A 195 -1.58 -23.12 -1.11
CA LEU A 195 -2.34 -21.89 -1.30
C LEU A 195 -3.67 -22.15 -2.05
N VAL A 196 -3.59 -22.82 -3.21
CA VAL A 196 -4.78 -23.09 -4.04
C VAL A 196 -5.77 -24.00 -3.32
N LYS A 197 -5.30 -25.05 -2.63
CA LYS A 197 -6.16 -25.96 -1.86
C LYS A 197 -6.88 -25.22 -0.73
N THR A 198 -6.18 -24.33 -0.02
CA THR A 198 -6.75 -23.54 1.08
C THR A 198 -7.85 -22.60 0.57
N GLU A 199 -7.61 -21.90 -0.53
CA GLU A 199 -8.55 -20.92 -1.10
C GLU A 199 -9.77 -21.56 -1.79
N THR A 200 -9.61 -22.74 -2.39
CA THR A 200 -10.65 -23.36 -3.24
C THR A 200 -11.30 -24.60 -2.61
N SER A 201 -10.74 -25.12 -1.53
CA SER A 201 -11.15 -26.38 -0.89
C SER A 201 -11.08 -27.62 -1.79
N VAL A 202 -10.39 -27.56 -2.93
CA VAL A 202 -10.13 -28.74 -3.77
C VAL A 202 -9.03 -29.60 -3.14
N ARG A 203 -9.08 -30.91 -3.39
CA ARG A 203 -8.10 -31.86 -2.81
C ARG A 203 -6.86 -32.08 -3.66
N GLU A 204 -7.01 -31.95 -4.97
CA GLU A 204 -5.96 -32.21 -5.95
C GLU A 204 -5.74 -30.95 -6.78
N VAL A 205 -4.49 -30.48 -6.84
CA VAL A 205 -4.09 -29.27 -7.57
C VAL A 205 -2.91 -29.61 -8.46
N ASN A 206 -2.98 -29.19 -9.72
CA ASN A 206 -1.80 -29.12 -10.57
C ASN A 206 -1.17 -27.72 -10.43
N ALA A 207 -0.18 -27.59 -9.55
CA ALA A 207 0.47 -26.32 -9.25
C ALA A 207 1.18 -25.70 -10.47
N GLU A 208 1.74 -26.52 -11.38
CA GLU A 208 2.35 -26.03 -12.62
C GLU A 208 1.32 -25.41 -13.56
N SER A 209 0.13 -26.03 -13.68
CA SER A 209 -0.97 -25.46 -14.46
C SER A 209 -1.46 -24.15 -13.85
N TYR A 210 -1.55 -24.06 -12.52
CA TYR A 210 -1.99 -22.84 -11.86
C TYR A 210 -0.96 -21.71 -11.98
N LEU A 211 0.35 -22.02 -11.93
CA LEU A 211 1.41 -21.05 -12.17
C LEU A 211 1.30 -20.44 -13.58
N LYS A 212 1.09 -21.26 -14.61
CA LYS A 212 0.84 -20.77 -15.99
C LYS A 212 -0.40 -19.89 -16.06
N GLN A 213 -1.48 -20.28 -15.38
CA GLN A 213 -2.69 -19.46 -15.28
C GLN A 213 -2.40 -18.09 -14.63
N ALA A 214 -1.59 -18.05 -13.57
CA ALA A 214 -1.19 -16.80 -12.91
C ALA A 214 -0.36 -15.89 -13.84
N GLU A 215 0.53 -16.47 -14.65
CA GLU A 215 1.29 -15.74 -15.68
C GLU A 215 0.39 -15.16 -16.78
N GLU A 216 -0.57 -15.95 -17.27
CA GLU A 216 -1.54 -15.50 -18.28
C GLU A 216 -2.36 -14.30 -17.78
N ILE A 217 -2.81 -14.34 -16.52
CA ILE A 217 -3.55 -13.24 -15.89
C ILE A 217 -2.65 -12.02 -15.71
N ALA A 218 -1.41 -12.21 -15.24
CA ALA A 218 -0.46 -11.12 -15.01
C ALA A 218 -0.09 -10.36 -16.30
N GLY A 219 -0.17 -11.02 -17.47
CA GLY A 219 0.00 -10.42 -18.78
C GLY A 219 -1.18 -9.56 -19.26
N SER A 220 -2.31 -9.55 -18.55
CA SER A 220 -3.49 -8.75 -18.89
C SER A 220 -3.48 -7.36 -18.21
N GLU A 221 -4.15 -6.37 -18.83
CA GLU A 221 -4.08 -4.94 -18.45
C GLU A 221 -4.64 -4.59 -17.05
N SER A 222 -5.33 -5.51 -16.36
CA SER A 222 -5.96 -5.25 -15.05
C SER A 222 -5.58 -6.34 -14.04
N SER A 223 -4.43 -6.17 -13.38
CA SER A 223 -3.90 -7.12 -12.38
C SER A 223 -3.76 -6.53 -10.97
N LYS A 224 -4.48 -5.42 -10.67
CA LYS A 224 -4.56 -4.88 -9.30
C LYS A 224 -5.48 -5.75 -8.45
N THR A 225 -5.06 -6.04 -7.21
CA THR A 225 -5.91 -6.69 -6.20
C THR A 225 -7.12 -5.84 -5.82
N ALA A 226 -8.31 -6.45 -5.82
CA ALA A 226 -9.53 -5.87 -5.28
C ALA A 226 -9.88 -6.41 -3.88
N GLU A 227 -9.11 -7.37 -3.38
CA GLU A 227 -9.40 -8.10 -2.15
C GLU A 227 -9.06 -7.31 -0.88
N ARG A 228 -9.72 -7.68 0.22
CA ARG A 228 -9.62 -6.96 1.50
C ARG A 228 -8.72 -7.63 2.53
N THR A 229 -8.66 -8.96 2.53
CA THR A 229 -8.01 -9.73 3.59
C THR A 229 -6.77 -10.47 3.10
N HIS A 230 -6.83 -11.07 1.91
CA HIS A 230 -5.72 -11.77 1.28
C HIS A 230 -5.65 -11.36 -0.18
N PRO A 231 -4.46 -11.17 -0.77
CA PRO A 231 -4.38 -10.94 -2.21
C PRO A 231 -4.93 -12.17 -2.94
N GLU A 232 -5.47 -11.95 -4.14
CA GLU A 232 -5.96 -13.04 -4.97
C GLU A 232 -4.85 -14.08 -5.17
N CYS A 233 -5.23 -15.36 -5.15
CA CYS A 233 -4.29 -16.49 -5.20
C CYS A 233 -3.30 -16.42 -6.39
N TYR A 234 -3.72 -15.83 -7.53
CA TYR A 234 -2.82 -15.62 -8.68
C TYR A 234 -1.72 -14.59 -8.40
N ILE A 235 -1.99 -13.53 -7.62
CA ILE A 235 -1.00 -12.50 -7.24
C ILE A 235 0.03 -13.10 -6.30
N ARG A 236 -0.43 -13.83 -5.28
CA ARG A 236 0.42 -14.55 -4.32
C ARG A 236 1.31 -15.58 -5.03
N THR A 237 0.74 -16.35 -5.95
CA THR A 237 1.47 -17.30 -6.81
C THR A 237 2.53 -16.59 -7.66
N ARG A 238 2.19 -15.46 -8.28
CA ARG A 238 3.15 -14.70 -9.09
C ARG A 238 4.27 -14.09 -8.26
N ALA A 239 3.97 -13.59 -7.05
CA ALA A 239 4.99 -13.08 -6.13
C ALA A 239 5.98 -14.19 -5.71
N LEU A 240 5.45 -15.36 -5.32
CA LEU A 240 6.25 -16.56 -5.02
C LEU A 240 7.18 -16.93 -6.17
N GLN A 241 6.66 -16.98 -7.40
CA GLN A 241 7.44 -17.29 -8.59
C GLN A 241 8.56 -16.26 -8.82
N LEU A 242 8.24 -14.97 -8.80
CA LEU A 242 9.23 -13.91 -9.05
C LEU A 242 10.41 -13.97 -8.05
N TRP A 243 10.13 -14.29 -6.78
CA TRP A 243 11.17 -14.47 -5.78
C TRP A 243 11.98 -15.75 -5.96
N ASP A 244 11.33 -16.87 -6.26
CA ASP A 244 12.01 -18.16 -6.48
C ASP A 244 12.99 -18.06 -7.66
N GLU A 245 12.60 -17.33 -8.71
CA GLU A 245 13.43 -17.05 -9.90
C GLU A 245 14.50 -15.97 -9.67
N GLN A 246 14.51 -15.29 -8.51
CA GLN A 246 15.37 -14.14 -8.21
C GLN A 246 15.29 -13.05 -9.29
N SER A 247 14.09 -12.79 -9.80
CA SER A 247 13.85 -11.83 -10.87
C SER A 247 14.32 -10.42 -10.50
N THR A 248 14.78 -9.64 -11.47
CA THR A 248 15.10 -8.23 -11.23
C THR A 248 13.81 -7.42 -11.10
N GLY A 249 13.76 -6.52 -10.10
CA GLY A 249 12.61 -5.64 -9.92
C GLY A 249 11.37 -6.29 -9.31
N VAL A 250 11.50 -7.40 -8.57
CA VAL A 250 10.36 -8.09 -7.91
C VAL A 250 9.48 -7.13 -7.11
N GLU A 251 10.09 -6.27 -6.28
CA GLU A 251 9.36 -5.28 -5.48
C GLU A 251 8.48 -4.36 -6.32
N LYS A 252 8.96 -3.95 -7.51
CA LYS A 252 8.21 -3.10 -8.43
C LYS A 252 7.01 -3.83 -9.01
N GLU A 253 7.17 -5.09 -9.41
CA GLU A 253 6.08 -5.91 -9.93
C GLU A 253 5.05 -6.25 -8.85
N ILE A 254 5.48 -6.59 -7.64
CA ILE A 254 4.56 -6.81 -6.51
C ILE A 254 3.79 -5.52 -6.21
N ARG A 255 4.48 -4.36 -6.15
CA ARG A 255 3.81 -3.07 -5.97
C ARG A 255 2.77 -2.79 -7.04
N ARG A 256 3.08 -3.09 -8.30
CA ARG A 256 2.13 -2.95 -9.42
C ARG A 256 0.89 -3.84 -9.24
N MET A 257 1.05 -5.09 -8.78
CA MET A 257 -0.07 -6.02 -8.58
C MET A 257 -0.89 -5.71 -7.31
N ILE A 258 -0.25 -5.19 -6.26
CA ILE A 258 -0.90 -4.92 -4.96
C ILE A 258 -1.50 -3.51 -4.90
N GLU A 259 -0.73 -2.47 -5.21
CA GLU A 259 -1.20 -1.07 -5.14
C GLU A 259 -1.95 -0.66 -6.43
N GLY A 260 -1.51 -1.17 -7.58
CA GLY A 260 -1.95 -0.67 -8.89
C GLY A 260 -1.56 0.79 -9.15
N PRO A 261 -2.18 1.47 -10.14
CA PRO A 261 -1.93 2.89 -10.39
C PRO A 261 -2.52 3.76 -9.27
N LEU A 262 -1.92 4.95 -9.06
CA LEU A 262 -2.45 5.95 -8.15
C LEU A 262 -3.85 6.39 -8.59
N ALA A 263 -4.81 6.32 -7.67
CA ALA A 263 -6.19 6.75 -7.87
C ALA A 263 -6.66 7.59 -6.69
N LEU A 264 -7.30 8.74 -6.96
CA LEU A 264 -7.64 9.72 -5.92
C LEU A 264 -8.54 9.15 -4.82
N ASN A 265 -9.42 8.20 -5.16
CA ASN A 265 -10.39 7.63 -4.24
C ASN A 265 -9.88 6.39 -3.49
N GLU A 266 -8.62 5.99 -3.71
CA GLU A 266 -8.00 4.78 -3.14
C GLU A 266 -6.59 5.11 -2.62
N LEU A 267 -6.37 6.35 -2.17
CA LEU A 267 -5.08 6.77 -1.64
C LEU A 267 -4.86 6.17 -0.25
N ASP A 268 -3.77 5.44 -0.06
CA ASP A 268 -3.22 5.15 1.26
C ASP A 268 -2.44 6.35 1.82
N LEU A 269 -1.95 6.26 3.05
CA LEU A 269 -1.21 7.37 3.71
C LEU A 269 0.06 7.74 2.93
N LEU A 270 0.75 6.75 2.35
CA LEU A 270 1.94 6.98 1.55
C LEU A 270 1.61 7.60 0.19
N ALA A 271 0.54 7.16 -0.47
CA ALA A 271 0.01 7.78 -1.68
C ALA A 271 -0.44 9.22 -1.42
N GLN A 272 -1.14 9.49 -0.32
CA GLN A 272 -1.51 10.86 0.05
C GLN A 272 -0.28 11.75 0.18
N SER A 273 0.77 11.26 0.84
CA SER A 273 2.05 11.97 0.96
C SER A 273 2.74 12.18 -0.39
N ARG A 274 2.60 11.24 -1.34
CA ARG A 274 3.10 11.39 -2.72
C ARG A 274 2.32 12.49 -3.46
N ILE A 275 0.98 12.45 -3.41
CA ILE A 275 0.13 13.44 -4.08
C ILE A 275 0.35 14.84 -3.51
N ASP A 276 0.49 14.98 -2.19
CA ASP A 276 0.79 16.25 -1.54
C ASP A 276 2.09 16.87 -2.08
N ARG A 277 3.17 16.07 -2.18
CA ARG A 277 4.42 16.52 -2.81
C ARG A 277 4.26 16.90 -4.27
N PHE A 278 3.49 16.14 -5.05
CA PHE A 278 3.24 16.47 -6.46
C PHE A 278 2.44 17.75 -6.61
N THR A 279 1.43 17.97 -5.75
CA THR A 279 0.69 19.23 -5.66
C THR A 279 1.62 20.38 -5.31
N ARG A 280 2.52 20.21 -4.33
CA ARG A 280 3.51 21.24 -3.98
C ARG A 280 4.38 21.60 -5.18
N ARG A 281 4.93 20.60 -5.88
CA ARG A 281 5.76 20.85 -7.08
C ARG A 281 4.98 21.53 -8.20
N LEU A 282 3.70 21.21 -8.38
CA LEU A 282 2.84 21.88 -9.35
C LEU A 282 2.63 23.36 -9.00
N VAL A 283 2.40 23.68 -7.73
CA VAL A 283 2.27 25.05 -7.24
C VAL A 283 3.59 25.81 -7.38
N ASP A 284 4.71 25.19 -7.01
CA ASP A 284 6.06 25.74 -7.18
C ASP A 284 6.37 26.06 -8.64
N ALA A 285 5.99 25.16 -9.56
CA ALA A 285 6.12 25.38 -11.00
C ALA A 285 5.29 26.57 -11.48
N PHE A 286 4.05 26.70 -11.00
CA PHE A 286 3.17 27.81 -11.35
C PHE A 286 3.68 29.16 -10.81
N LEU A 287 4.08 29.20 -9.53
CA LEU A 287 4.56 30.41 -8.85
C LEU A 287 6.04 30.72 -9.08
N SER A 288 6.68 30.05 -10.04
CA SER A 288 8.12 30.23 -10.33
C SER A 288 8.49 31.62 -10.86
N SER A 289 7.52 32.39 -11.38
CA SER A 289 7.77 33.76 -11.87
C SER A 289 7.43 34.79 -10.80
N ALA A 290 8.32 35.76 -10.56
CA ALA A 290 8.14 36.78 -9.52
C ALA A 290 6.81 37.56 -9.62
N TRP A 291 6.33 37.84 -10.84
CA TRP A 291 5.07 38.54 -11.05
C TRP A 291 3.81 37.73 -10.63
N LEU A 292 3.94 36.41 -10.46
CA LEU A 292 2.89 35.54 -9.89
C LEU A 292 3.00 35.41 -8.36
N GLN A 293 4.04 35.98 -7.74
CA GLN A 293 4.26 35.88 -6.29
C GLN A 293 3.61 37.05 -5.54
N THR A 294 2.37 37.40 -5.92
CA THR A 294 1.61 38.44 -5.22
C THR A 294 1.16 37.96 -3.85
N ASP A 295 0.89 38.89 -2.93
CA ASP A 295 0.42 38.55 -1.57
C ASP A 295 -0.83 37.65 -1.58
N LYS A 296 -1.71 37.80 -2.58
CA LYS A 296 -2.93 36.98 -2.71
C LYS A 296 -2.60 35.56 -3.14
N LEU A 297 -1.72 35.37 -4.13
CA LEU A 297 -1.31 34.05 -4.62
C LEU A 297 -0.45 33.31 -3.58
N LEU A 298 0.49 34.01 -2.93
CA LEU A 298 1.27 33.44 -1.83
C LEU A 298 0.39 33.12 -0.61
N GLY A 299 -0.57 33.99 -0.30
CA GLY A 299 -1.57 33.74 0.74
C GLY A 299 -2.41 32.49 0.45
N HIS A 300 -2.82 32.29 -0.81
CA HIS A 300 -3.53 31.10 -1.23
C HIS A 300 -2.66 29.83 -1.14
N ALA A 301 -1.40 29.89 -1.56
CA ALA A 301 -0.46 28.77 -1.39
C ALA A 301 -0.27 28.36 0.07
N ARG A 302 -0.26 29.33 0.99
CA ARG A 302 -0.18 29.08 2.44
C ARG A 302 -1.42 28.41 3.04
N LEU A 303 -2.56 28.37 2.32
CA LEU A 303 -3.71 27.56 2.72
C LEU A 303 -3.49 26.06 2.47
N PHE A 304 -2.64 25.72 1.50
CA PHE A 304 -2.26 24.33 1.20
C PHE A 304 -1.03 23.91 2.01
N PHE A 305 -0.01 24.76 2.09
CA PHE A 305 1.27 24.44 2.69
C PHE A 305 1.65 25.50 3.72
N ASP A 306 1.66 25.12 5.00
CA ASP A 306 2.06 26.04 6.06
C ASP A 306 3.49 26.55 5.82
N GLY A 307 3.69 27.86 6.02
CA GLY A 307 4.98 28.50 5.75
C GLY A 307 5.44 28.47 4.28
N TYR A 308 4.54 28.35 3.30
CA TYR A 308 4.91 28.32 1.88
C TYR A 308 5.81 29.51 1.47
N GLU A 309 6.92 29.16 0.82
CA GLU A 309 7.82 30.05 0.10
C GLU A 309 8.04 29.51 -1.32
N PRO A 310 7.96 30.37 -2.36
CA PRO A 310 8.18 29.96 -3.74
C PRO A 310 9.66 29.61 -3.98
N PRO A 311 9.95 28.70 -4.92
CA PRO A 311 11.33 28.34 -5.23
C PRO A 311 12.08 29.51 -5.90
N VAL A 312 13.40 29.58 -5.66
CA VAL A 312 14.28 30.59 -6.27
C VAL A 312 14.44 30.38 -7.78
N GLU A 313 14.30 29.14 -8.26
CA GLU A 313 14.42 28.76 -9.67
C GLU A 313 13.22 27.92 -10.11
N SER A 314 12.90 27.95 -11.41
CA SER A 314 11.82 27.15 -11.97
C SER A 314 12.15 25.65 -11.88
N GLN A 315 11.26 24.89 -11.25
CA GLN A 315 11.41 23.44 -11.05
C GLN A 315 10.63 22.60 -12.07
N ILE A 316 10.44 23.13 -13.29
CA ILE A 316 9.72 22.40 -14.35
C ILE A 316 10.71 21.50 -15.07
N ASP A 317 10.76 20.23 -14.66
CA ASP A 317 11.57 19.16 -15.25
C ASP A 317 10.71 18.02 -15.84
N GLU A 318 11.36 17.10 -16.55
CA GLU A 318 10.69 15.92 -17.13
C GLU A 318 10.06 15.01 -16.06
N GLN A 319 10.63 14.99 -14.85
CA GLN A 319 10.12 14.18 -13.74
C GLN A 319 8.78 14.70 -13.22
N LEU A 320 8.58 16.01 -13.14
CA LEU A 320 7.30 16.61 -12.74
C LEU A 320 6.17 16.21 -13.69
N SER A 321 6.46 16.21 -14.99
CA SER A 321 5.49 15.74 -15.98
C SER A 321 5.14 14.28 -15.73
N ALA A 322 6.14 13.40 -15.58
CA ALA A 322 5.92 11.99 -15.29
C ALA A 322 5.13 11.74 -13.99
N ASP A 323 5.40 12.51 -12.93
CA ASP A 323 4.74 12.40 -11.63
C ASP A 323 3.25 12.82 -11.66
N LEU A 324 2.92 13.81 -12.49
CA LEU A 324 1.54 14.33 -12.62
C LEU A 324 0.71 13.57 -13.67
N GLN A 325 1.35 12.82 -14.56
CA GLN A 325 0.65 11.98 -15.53
C GLN A 325 -0.09 10.84 -14.85
N THR A 326 -1.39 10.78 -15.08
CA THR A 326 -2.25 9.75 -14.49
C THR A 326 -3.39 9.37 -15.44
N HIS A 327 -3.73 8.09 -15.42
CA HIS A 327 -4.91 7.55 -16.10
C HIS A 327 -6.19 7.73 -15.26
N ASP A 328 -6.06 8.04 -13.97
CA ASP A 328 -7.20 8.32 -13.08
C ASP A 328 -7.79 9.70 -13.38
N ALA A 329 -9.02 9.74 -13.89
CA ALA A 329 -9.67 10.99 -14.27
C ALA A 329 -9.91 11.93 -13.07
N PRO A 330 -10.38 11.47 -11.90
CA PRO A 330 -10.46 12.30 -10.69
C PRO A 330 -9.13 12.92 -10.26
N LEU A 331 -8.03 12.16 -10.25
CA LEU A 331 -6.73 12.70 -9.89
C LEU A 331 -6.21 13.73 -10.91
N ARG A 332 -6.42 13.49 -12.21
CA ARG A 332 -6.10 14.47 -13.25
C ARG A 332 -6.92 15.76 -13.09
N ASP A 333 -8.20 15.62 -12.75
CA ASP A 333 -9.08 16.76 -12.48
C ASP A 333 -8.62 17.54 -11.26
N TYR A 334 -8.25 16.86 -10.18
CA TYR A 334 -7.71 17.47 -8.96
C TYR A 334 -6.55 18.43 -9.27
N TYR A 335 -5.53 18.00 -10.01
CA TYR A 335 -4.41 18.88 -10.38
C TYR A 335 -4.84 20.08 -11.23
N CYS A 336 -5.80 19.88 -12.15
CA CYS A 336 -6.34 20.96 -12.97
C CYS A 336 -7.13 21.98 -12.13
N TYR A 337 -7.89 21.53 -11.13
CA TYR A 337 -8.64 22.40 -10.22
C TYR A 337 -7.71 23.18 -9.30
N VAL A 338 -6.63 22.56 -8.78
CA VAL A 338 -5.60 23.29 -8.02
C VAL A 338 -5.08 24.47 -8.85
N LEU A 339 -4.69 24.23 -10.11
CA LEU A 339 -4.24 25.33 -10.99
C LEU A 339 -5.33 26.37 -11.25
N LEU A 340 -6.58 25.95 -11.41
CA LEU A 340 -7.70 26.87 -11.64
C LEU A 340 -7.94 27.80 -10.43
N ASP A 341 -7.81 27.29 -9.21
CA ASP A 341 -7.96 28.08 -7.99
C ASP A 341 -6.90 29.18 -7.94
N PHE A 342 -5.63 28.86 -8.23
CA PHE A 342 -4.57 29.85 -8.35
C PHE A 342 -4.85 30.88 -9.46
N VAL A 343 -5.26 30.43 -10.64
CA VAL A 343 -5.58 31.33 -11.77
C VAL A 343 -6.64 32.38 -11.40
N THR A 344 -7.59 32.03 -10.54
CA THR A 344 -8.72 32.91 -10.18
C THR A 344 -8.52 33.72 -8.90
N THR A 345 -7.38 33.52 -8.22
CA THR A 345 -7.09 34.12 -6.91
C THR A 345 -6.86 35.63 -7.00
N ASP A 346 -5.98 36.08 -7.90
CA ASP A 346 -5.63 37.50 -8.03
C ASP A 346 -6.23 38.15 -9.27
N ARG A 347 -7.34 38.87 -9.06
CA ARG A 347 -8.07 39.57 -10.13
C ARG A 347 -7.32 40.75 -10.72
N GLU A 348 -6.27 41.26 -10.07
CA GLU A 348 -5.49 42.39 -10.59
C GLU A 348 -4.56 41.99 -11.73
N LEU A 349 -4.29 40.69 -11.89
CA LEU A 349 -3.44 40.16 -12.95
C LEU A 349 -4.22 39.82 -14.24
N ASP A 350 -5.53 40.10 -14.28
CA ASP A 350 -6.42 39.87 -15.41
C ASP A 350 -6.25 38.46 -16.05
N GLU A 351 -5.91 38.39 -17.34
CA GLU A 351 -5.78 37.13 -18.10
C GLU A 351 -4.39 36.48 -17.94
N ALA A 352 -3.43 37.15 -17.28
CA ALA A 352 -2.04 36.70 -17.22
C ALA A 352 -1.85 35.37 -16.47
N PRO A 353 -2.47 35.13 -15.29
CA PRO A 353 -2.37 33.85 -14.61
C PRO A 353 -2.92 32.69 -15.45
N LEU A 354 -4.05 32.91 -16.14
CA LEU A 354 -4.64 31.91 -17.02
C LEU A 354 -3.73 31.60 -18.22
N ALA A 355 -3.12 32.62 -18.82
CA ALA A 355 -2.13 32.43 -19.87
C ALA A 355 -0.91 31.64 -19.39
N ALA A 356 -0.41 31.91 -18.18
CA ALA A 356 0.68 31.16 -17.56
C ALA A 356 0.30 29.69 -17.31
N ALA A 357 -0.89 29.43 -16.76
CA ALA A 357 -1.38 28.07 -16.51
C ALA A 357 -1.56 27.27 -17.80
N LEU A 358 -2.06 27.89 -18.88
CA LEU A 358 -2.18 27.24 -20.19
C LEU A 358 -0.81 26.82 -20.75
N ARG A 359 0.21 27.66 -20.60
CA ARG A 359 1.58 27.32 -21.01
C ARG A 359 2.20 26.23 -20.13
N LEU A 360 1.96 26.27 -18.82
CA LEU A 360 2.44 25.25 -17.90
C LEU A 360 1.81 23.89 -18.22
N THR A 361 0.49 23.84 -18.37
CA THR A 361 -0.24 22.59 -18.67
C THR A 361 0.09 22.02 -20.05
N GLU A 362 0.46 22.84 -21.03
CA GLU A 362 1.02 22.35 -22.30
C GLU A 362 2.35 21.62 -22.10
N ARG A 363 3.26 22.18 -21.29
CA ARG A 363 4.54 21.52 -20.95
C ARG A 363 4.36 20.23 -20.16
N LEU A 364 3.34 20.19 -19.30
CA LEU A 364 3.00 19.02 -18.48
C LEU A 364 2.09 18.01 -19.21
N GLN A 365 1.69 18.29 -20.47
CA GLN A 365 0.78 17.47 -21.27
C GLN A 365 -0.59 17.24 -20.60
N MET A 366 -1.11 18.29 -19.96
CA MET A 366 -2.44 18.33 -19.30
C MET A 366 -3.38 19.37 -19.93
N ASP A 367 -2.93 20.08 -20.97
CA ASP A 367 -3.61 21.24 -21.56
C ASP A 367 -5.01 20.91 -22.07
N SER A 368 -5.22 19.73 -22.65
CA SER A 368 -6.52 19.31 -23.16
C SER A 368 -7.57 19.33 -22.06
N ARG A 369 -7.28 18.62 -20.96
CA ARG A 369 -8.21 18.52 -19.82
C ARG A 369 -8.37 19.84 -19.08
N PHE A 370 -7.26 20.56 -18.84
CA PHE A 370 -7.31 21.87 -18.21
C PHE A 370 -8.16 22.87 -19.02
N GLY A 371 -8.05 22.85 -20.35
CA GLY A 371 -8.88 23.70 -21.22
C GLY A 371 -10.38 23.39 -21.16
N GLU A 372 -10.75 22.11 -21.03
CA GLU A 372 -12.15 21.71 -20.81
C GLU A 372 -12.70 22.25 -19.50
N ILE A 373 -11.91 22.14 -18.42
CA ILE A 373 -12.28 22.65 -17.10
C ILE A 373 -12.41 24.17 -17.12
N VAL A 374 -11.44 24.89 -17.68
CA VAL A 374 -11.50 26.36 -17.85
C VAL A 374 -12.75 26.79 -18.64
N HIS A 375 -13.06 26.10 -19.74
CA HIS A 375 -14.25 26.40 -20.54
C HIS A 375 -15.54 26.24 -19.73
N LYS A 376 -15.63 25.16 -18.94
CA LYS A 376 -16.80 24.81 -18.14
C LYS A 376 -16.97 25.74 -16.94
N GLU A 377 -15.92 25.93 -16.15
CA GLU A 377 -15.99 26.61 -14.86
C GLU A 377 -15.92 28.14 -14.98
N LEU A 378 -15.12 28.67 -15.94
CA LEU A 378 -15.03 30.12 -16.15
C LEU A 378 -15.98 30.66 -17.23
N GLY A 379 -16.70 29.77 -17.93
CA GLY A 379 -17.62 30.16 -19.01
C GLY A 379 -16.94 30.76 -20.25
N ILE A 380 -15.61 30.59 -20.39
CA ILE A 380 -14.82 31.14 -21.49
C ILE A 380 -15.09 30.34 -22.76
N GLY A 381 -15.58 30.97 -23.84
CA GLY A 381 -15.88 30.27 -25.09
C GLY A 381 -14.65 29.66 -25.77
N LYS A 382 -14.81 28.53 -26.48
CA LYS A 382 -13.70 27.82 -27.17
C LYS A 382 -12.84 28.71 -28.07
N LYS A 383 -13.45 29.69 -28.77
CA LYS A 383 -12.72 30.65 -29.62
C LYS A 383 -11.85 31.60 -28.81
N GLN A 384 -12.35 32.06 -27.66
CA GLN A 384 -11.60 32.92 -26.75
C GLN A 384 -10.45 32.14 -26.11
N LEU A 385 -10.70 30.91 -25.66
CA LEU A 385 -9.65 30.04 -25.13
C LEU A 385 -8.55 29.75 -26.17
N ALA A 386 -8.93 29.50 -27.43
CA ALA A 386 -7.97 29.31 -28.51
C ALA A 386 -7.17 30.59 -28.84
N LYS A 387 -7.77 31.78 -28.65
CA LYS A 387 -7.05 33.05 -28.77
C LYS A 387 -6.06 33.21 -27.61
N LEU A 388 -6.50 33.00 -26.37
CA LEU A 388 -5.67 33.04 -25.17
C LEU A 388 -4.45 32.13 -25.30
N ARG A 389 -4.62 30.87 -25.71
CA ARG A 389 -3.50 29.95 -25.93
C ARG A 389 -2.47 30.48 -26.94
N ARG A 390 -2.95 31.10 -28.02
CA ARG A 390 -2.09 31.65 -29.08
C ARG A 390 -1.30 32.86 -28.60
N ASP A 391 -1.95 33.70 -27.80
CA ASP A 391 -1.41 34.97 -27.32
C ASP A 391 -0.69 34.80 -25.95
N ALA A 392 -0.76 33.61 -25.34
CA ALA A 392 -0.33 33.36 -23.97
C ALA A 392 1.12 33.74 -23.69
N LYS A 393 2.01 33.50 -24.65
CA LYS A 393 3.42 33.91 -24.52
C LYS A 393 3.54 35.42 -24.36
N THR A 394 2.87 36.18 -25.24
CA THR A 394 2.90 37.64 -25.24
C THR A 394 2.31 38.20 -23.96
N ILE A 395 1.16 37.65 -23.50
CA ILE A 395 0.50 38.08 -22.26
C ILE A 395 1.43 37.87 -21.06
N VAL A 396 2.07 36.70 -20.94
CA VAL A 396 3.01 36.40 -19.86
C VAL A 396 4.26 37.28 -19.92
N ASP A 397 4.83 37.47 -21.11
CA ASP A 397 6.03 38.30 -21.29
C ASP A 397 5.74 39.78 -20.95
N GLN A 398 4.52 40.28 -21.21
CA GLN A 398 4.09 41.62 -20.81
C GLN A 398 3.91 41.76 -19.29
N ALA A 399 3.23 40.80 -18.64
CA ALA A 399 3.02 40.83 -17.19
C ALA A 399 4.36 40.82 -16.42
N ALA A 400 5.35 40.07 -16.91
CA ALA A 400 6.69 40.06 -16.33
C ALA A 400 7.36 41.45 -16.41
N GLN A 401 7.25 42.14 -17.55
CA GLN A 401 7.83 43.48 -17.73
C GLN A 401 7.16 44.54 -16.86
N GLU A 402 5.83 44.49 -16.72
CA GLU A 402 5.07 45.43 -15.87
C GLU A 402 5.44 45.28 -14.39
N SER A 403 5.71 44.05 -13.95
CA SER A 403 6.18 43.76 -12.59
C SER A 403 7.62 44.20 -12.34
N GLU A 404 8.51 44.15 -13.33
CA GLU A 404 9.90 44.64 -13.19
C GLU A 404 9.98 46.17 -13.15
N ALA A 405 8.96 46.85 -13.67
CA ALA A 405 8.88 48.31 -13.73
C ALA A 405 8.21 48.94 -12.49
N SER A 406 7.56 48.14 -11.65
CA SER A 406 6.83 48.54 -10.44
C SER A 406 7.67 48.29 -9.20
#